data_AF-A0ABD7HUB1-F1
#
_entry.id   AF-A0ABD7HUB1-F1
#
_cell.length_a   1.000
_cell.length_b   1.000
_cell.length_c   1.000
_cell.angle_alpha   90.00
_cell.angle_beta   90.00
_cell.angle_gamma   90.00
#
_symmetry.space_group_name_H-M   'P 1'
#
loop_
_entity.id
_entity.type
_entity.pdbx_description
1 polymer ?
#
loop_
_entity_poly.entity_id
_entity_poly.type
_entity_poly.pdbx_seq_one_letter_code
_entity_poly.pdbx_strand_id
1 'polypeptide(L)'
;MTTQASGTALGNINFDDLPGVEPDASAPRMAKGPRFDGDTSELPDKACWALQNLVARRYLSKDGQPELWASMIEHRKVLAARLSELDLRLRVFDDLEVAYAEPAPLENPSVYGARVLRREPLGTYASIVALHLAKIARTAHDEHVLVSRDDIHELFANVSHDIDRDEAMLRDRVDEAIKRLSKAEVLQRTRDDEHSYTISPVINALMSAQMIEALQRQYEQLQRGGAAPEDADGADPTDEEDGETDDDE
;
A
#
# COMPACT_ATOMS: atom_id res chain seq x y z
N MET A 1 -5.18 -68.49 50.74
CA MET A 1 -4.15 -67.70 50.04
C MET A 1 -4.85 -66.97 48.92
N THR A 2 -5.24 -65.72 49.17
CA THR A 2 -6.05 -64.90 48.26
C THR A 2 -5.28 -63.59 48.04
N THR A 3 -4.74 -63.40 46.84
CA THR A 3 -4.01 -62.18 46.46
C THR A 3 -5.01 -61.21 45.84
N GLN A 4 -5.24 -60.08 46.52
CA GLN A 4 -6.06 -58.97 46.07
C GLN A 4 -5.17 -57.97 45.33
N ALA A 5 -5.48 -57.70 44.06
CA ALA A 5 -4.80 -56.69 43.26
C ALA A 5 -5.42 -55.31 43.56
N SER A 6 -4.64 -54.41 44.15
CA SER A 6 -4.99 -53.00 44.34
C SER A 6 -4.84 -52.24 43.03
N GLY A 7 -5.97 -51.76 42.49
CA GLY A 7 -5.98 -50.75 41.43
C GLY A 7 -5.77 -49.36 42.05
N THR A 8 -4.67 -48.70 41.68
CA THR A 8 -4.39 -47.31 42.03
C THR A 8 -5.38 -46.40 41.31
N ALA A 9 -6.25 -45.73 42.08
CA ALA A 9 -7.12 -44.68 41.59
C ALA A 9 -6.26 -43.47 41.20
N LEU A 10 -6.20 -43.16 39.90
CA LEU A 10 -5.76 -41.85 39.43
C LEU A 10 -6.88 -40.86 39.82
N GLY A 11 -6.62 -40.07 40.87
CA GLY A 11 -7.54 -39.06 41.34
C GLY A 11 -7.90 -38.10 40.21
N ASN A 12 -9.21 -37.86 40.06
CA ASN A 12 -9.76 -36.83 39.17
C ASN A 12 -9.09 -35.49 39.50
N ILE A 13 -8.25 -35.00 38.58
CA ILE A 13 -7.74 -33.64 38.64
C ILE A 13 -8.94 -32.75 38.28
N ASN A 14 -9.46 -32.02 39.26
CA ASN A 14 -10.54 -31.08 39.05
C ASN A 14 -9.96 -29.81 38.41
N PHE A 15 -10.17 -29.64 37.10
CA PHE A 15 -9.71 -28.46 36.36
C PHE A 15 -10.43 -27.16 36.77
N ASP A 16 -11.55 -27.26 37.48
CA ASP A 16 -12.30 -26.11 38.02
C ASP A 16 -11.62 -25.46 39.25
N ASP A 17 -10.59 -26.10 39.83
CA ASP A 17 -9.88 -25.62 41.02
C ASP A 17 -8.53 -24.95 40.69
N LEU A 18 -8.28 -24.66 39.40
CA LEU A 18 -7.13 -23.85 39.00
C LEU A 18 -7.38 -22.41 39.46
N PRO A 19 -6.42 -21.76 40.15
CA PRO A 19 -6.54 -20.34 40.44
C PRO A 19 -6.69 -19.60 39.10
N GLY A 20 -7.80 -18.89 38.94
CA GLY A 20 -8.04 -18.08 37.76
C GLY A 20 -6.87 -17.12 37.59
N VAL A 21 -6.14 -17.26 36.49
CA VAL A 21 -5.26 -16.20 36.03
C VAL A 21 -6.19 -15.10 35.56
N GLU A 22 -6.57 -14.22 36.48
CA GLU A 22 -7.14 -12.93 36.09
C GLU A 22 -6.13 -12.32 35.10
N PRO A 23 -6.53 -11.99 33.87
CA PRO A 23 -5.65 -11.22 33.00
C PRO A 23 -5.38 -9.94 33.78
N ASP A 24 -4.12 -9.73 34.15
CA ASP A 24 -3.68 -8.54 34.85
C ASP A 24 -4.07 -7.31 34.02
N ALA A 25 -5.26 -6.78 34.30
CA ALA A 25 -5.83 -5.64 33.62
C ALA A 25 -5.18 -4.33 34.09
N SER A 26 -4.07 -4.42 34.83
CA SER A 26 -3.39 -3.27 35.39
C SER A 26 -1.88 -3.48 35.56
N ALA A 27 -1.25 -4.29 34.71
CA ALA A 27 0.17 -4.07 34.45
C ALA A 27 0.29 -2.64 33.91
N PRO A 28 1.01 -1.71 34.57
CA PRO A 28 1.28 -0.42 33.98
C PRO A 28 1.96 -0.74 32.65
N ARG A 29 1.29 -0.40 31.54
CA ARG A 29 1.83 -0.52 30.18
C ARG A 29 3.14 0.24 30.24
N MET A 30 4.25 -0.48 30.47
CA MET A 30 5.49 0.14 30.91
C MET A 30 5.79 1.19 29.88
N ALA A 31 5.72 2.47 30.27
CA ALA A 31 6.09 3.57 29.43
C ALA A 31 7.58 3.35 29.17
N LYS A 32 7.86 2.69 28.05
CA LYS A 32 9.21 2.40 27.62
C LYS A 32 9.90 3.76 27.50
N GLY A 33 11.12 3.86 28.03
CA GLY A 33 11.85 5.12 28.05
C GLY A 33 12.00 5.72 26.63
N PRO A 34 12.39 7.00 26.54
CA PRO A 34 12.58 7.70 25.26
C PRO A 34 13.34 6.85 24.24
N ARG A 35 12.91 6.84 22.97
CA ARG A 35 13.56 6.00 21.94
C ARG A 35 14.94 6.50 21.55
N PHE A 36 15.16 7.80 21.68
CA PHE A 36 16.41 8.50 21.46
C PHE A 36 16.51 9.71 22.41
N ASP A 37 17.70 10.29 22.54
CA ASP A 37 17.91 11.47 23.38
C ASP A 37 17.05 12.66 22.89
N GLY A 38 16.24 13.22 23.79
CA GLY A 38 15.26 14.25 23.44
C GLY A 38 13.95 13.76 22.81
N ASP A 39 13.68 12.46 22.74
CA ASP A 39 12.37 11.95 22.30
C ASP A 39 11.26 12.36 23.29
N THR A 40 10.35 13.21 22.81
CA THR A 40 9.20 13.75 23.55
C THR A 40 7.87 13.14 23.10
N SER A 41 7.92 12.11 22.26
CA SER A 41 6.73 11.44 21.76
C SER A 41 5.99 10.69 22.87
N GLU A 42 4.68 10.90 22.95
CA GLU A 42 3.78 10.14 23.83
C GLU A 42 3.26 8.85 23.15
N LEU A 43 3.55 8.65 21.86
CA LEU A 43 3.14 7.45 21.13
C LEU A 43 4.02 6.24 21.47
N PRO A 44 3.43 5.04 21.67
CA PRO A 44 4.20 3.81 21.77
C PRO A 44 5.03 3.53 20.51
N ASP A 45 6.13 2.77 20.65
CA ASP A 45 7.04 2.40 19.55
C ASP A 45 6.30 1.89 18.31
N LYS A 46 5.39 0.93 18.50
CA LYS A 46 4.63 0.32 17.40
C LYS A 46 3.75 1.33 16.66
N ALA A 47 3.14 2.27 17.37
CA ALA A 47 2.34 3.33 16.75
C ALA A 47 3.23 4.29 15.94
N CYS A 48 4.42 4.59 16.45
CA CYS A 48 5.40 5.39 15.71
C CYS A 48 5.87 4.69 14.43
N TRP A 49 6.16 3.39 14.48
CA TRP A 49 6.51 2.62 13.28
C TRP A 49 5.35 2.55 12.28
N ALA A 50 4.11 2.45 12.77
CA ALA A 50 2.93 2.52 11.91
C ALA A 50 2.83 3.89 11.20
N LEU A 51 3.05 5.00 11.94
CA LEU A 51 3.10 6.35 11.37
C LEU A 51 4.18 6.47 10.29
N GLN A 52 5.39 5.99 10.59
CA GLN A 52 6.51 6.00 9.65
C GLN A 52 6.17 5.25 8.36
N ASN A 53 5.55 4.06 8.46
CA ASN A 53 5.15 3.31 7.28
C ASN A 53 4.02 4.00 6.49
N LEU A 54 3.06 4.64 7.16
CA LEU A 54 2.00 5.40 6.49
C LEU A 54 2.55 6.57 5.66
N VAL A 55 3.67 7.18 6.08
CA VAL A 55 4.32 8.30 5.39
C VAL A 55 5.31 7.81 4.33
N ALA A 56 6.10 6.78 4.64
CA ALA A 56 7.19 6.30 3.78
C ALA A 56 6.71 5.33 2.68
N ARG A 57 5.62 4.59 2.91
CA ARG A 57 5.09 3.59 1.96
C ARG A 57 3.80 4.04 1.33
N ARG A 58 3.41 3.34 0.26
CA ARG A 58 2.16 3.61 -0.44
C ARG A 58 0.95 3.23 0.41
N TYR A 59 1.05 2.14 1.18
CA TYR A 59 0.01 1.67 2.08
C TYR A 59 0.57 0.80 3.20
N LEU A 60 -0.28 0.50 4.17
CA LEU A 60 -0.13 -0.50 5.22
C LEU A 60 -1.27 -1.51 5.06
N SER A 61 -0.95 -2.80 5.02
CA SER A 61 -1.93 -3.88 4.98
C SER A 61 -1.74 -4.84 6.16
N LYS A 62 -2.83 -5.46 6.60
CA LYS A 62 -2.78 -6.49 7.64
C LYS A 62 -2.02 -7.74 7.20
N ASP A 63 -2.21 -8.16 5.96
CA ASP A 63 -1.53 -9.34 5.39
C ASP A 63 0.01 -9.19 5.42
N GLY A 64 0.51 -8.03 4.98
CA GLY A 64 1.96 -7.80 4.93
C GLY A 64 2.57 -7.47 6.30
N GLN A 65 1.86 -6.73 7.15
CA GLN A 65 2.40 -6.17 8.40
C GLN A 65 1.34 -6.23 9.53
N PRO A 66 0.96 -7.42 10.01
CA PRO A 66 -0.19 -7.59 10.92
C PRO A 66 -0.02 -6.88 12.26
N GLU A 67 1.19 -6.87 12.82
CA GLU A 67 1.46 -6.17 14.09
C GLU A 67 1.34 -4.65 13.97
N LEU A 68 1.83 -4.09 12.86
CA LEU A 68 1.75 -2.65 12.61
C LEU A 68 0.32 -2.25 12.27
N TRP A 69 -0.41 -3.09 11.52
CA TRP A 69 -1.83 -2.91 11.27
C TRP A 69 -2.62 -2.84 12.58
N ALA A 70 -2.44 -3.82 13.48
CA ALA A 70 -3.12 -3.85 14.77
C ALA A 70 -2.81 -2.59 15.59
N SER A 71 -1.54 -2.18 15.64
CA SER A 71 -1.14 -0.95 16.35
C SER A 71 -1.70 0.32 15.71
N MET A 72 -1.79 0.38 14.38
CA MET A 72 -2.40 1.49 13.65
C MET A 72 -3.89 1.61 13.98
N ILE A 73 -4.63 0.50 13.96
CA ILE A 73 -6.06 0.48 14.30
C ILE A 73 -6.26 0.91 15.76
N GLU A 74 -5.46 0.39 16.69
CA GLU A 74 -5.52 0.76 18.12
C GLU A 74 -5.30 2.27 18.33
N HIS A 75 -4.35 2.88 17.61
CA HIS A 75 -3.97 4.29 17.77
C HIS A 75 -4.52 5.20 16.66
N ARG A 76 -5.53 4.75 15.90
CA ARG A 76 -6.03 5.37 14.66
C ARG A 76 -6.29 6.88 14.81
N LYS A 77 -6.92 7.29 15.91
CA LYS A 77 -7.25 8.70 16.18
C LYS A 77 -6.01 9.58 16.33
N VAL A 78 -5.02 9.13 17.10
CA VAL A 78 -3.80 9.91 17.35
C VAL A 78 -2.95 9.96 16.10
N LEU A 79 -2.83 8.84 15.36
CA LEU A 79 -2.14 8.81 14.07
C LEU A 79 -2.78 9.72 13.03
N ALA A 80 -4.11 9.76 12.95
CA ALA A 80 -4.81 10.68 12.07
C ALA A 80 -4.54 12.16 12.42
N ALA A 81 -4.45 12.49 13.72
CA ALA A 81 -4.08 13.83 14.16
C ALA A 81 -2.64 14.20 13.74
N ARG A 82 -1.67 13.30 13.96
CA ARG A 82 -0.26 13.51 13.54
C ARG A 82 -0.10 13.64 12.03
N LEU A 83 -0.88 12.89 11.25
CA LEU A 83 -0.89 13.05 9.79
C LEU A 83 -1.51 14.40 9.38
N SER A 84 -2.51 14.88 10.11
CA SER A 84 -3.15 16.17 9.83
C SER A 84 -2.19 17.35 10.06
N GLU A 85 -1.23 17.23 10.98
CA GLU A 85 -0.14 18.21 11.17
C GLU A 85 0.77 18.34 9.94
N LEU A 86 0.74 17.35 9.03
CA LEU A 86 1.51 17.30 7.79
C LEU A 86 0.64 17.53 6.54
N ASP A 87 -0.59 18.04 6.70
CA ASP A 87 -1.60 18.15 5.64
C ASP A 87 -1.93 16.79 4.96
N LEU A 88 -1.84 15.68 5.71
CA LEU A 88 -2.16 14.34 5.25
C LEU A 88 -3.44 13.80 5.90
N ARG A 89 -4.23 13.08 5.12
CA ARG A 89 -5.43 12.37 5.56
C ARG A 89 -5.19 10.87 5.63
N LEU A 90 -5.50 10.26 6.77
CA LEU A 90 -5.53 8.80 6.93
C LEU A 90 -6.79 8.23 6.28
N ARG A 91 -6.62 7.31 5.34
CA ARG A 91 -7.69 6.49 4.74
C ARG A 91 -7.55 5.07 5.26
N VAL A 92 -8.63 4.50 5.76
CA VAL A 92 -8.70 3.11 6.23
C VAL A 92 -9.89 2.46 5.55
N PHE A 93 -9.65 1.29 4.95
CA PHE A 93 -10.66 0.43 4.35
C PHE A 93 -10.69 -0.85 5.17
N ASP A 94 -11.58 -0.90 6.16
CA ASP A 94 -11.65 -2.00 7.12
C ASP A 94 -11.94 -3.34 6.42
N ASP A 95 -12.82 -3.35 5.41
CA ASP A 95 -13.16 -4.56 4.63
C ASP A 95 -11.98 -5.13 3.82
N LEU A 96 -11.07 -4.25 3.37
CA LEU A 96 -9.89 -4.64 2.60
C LEU A 96 -8.66 -4.82 3.50
N GLU A 97 -8.78 -4.49 4.78
CA GLU A 97 -7.68 -4.48 5.75
C GLU A 97 -6.43 -3.72 5.26
N VAL A 98 -6.68 -2.59 4.59
CA VAL A 98 -5.67 -1.69 4.01
C VAL A 98 -5.89 -0.24 4.47
N ALA A 99 -4.79 0.47 4.69
CA ALA A 99 -4.77 1.87 5.05
C ALA A 99 -3.63 2.61 4.35
N TYR A 100 -3.82 3.89 4.06
CA TYR A 100 -2.79 4.74 3.48
C TYR A 100 -2.98 6.19 3.88
N ALA A 101 -1.90 6.97 3.86
CA ALA A 101 -1.98 8.43 3.94
C ALA A 101 -2.12 9.01 2.52
N GLU A 102 -2.87 10.09 2.37
CA GLU A 102 -2.94 10.87 1.12
C GLU A 102 -2.90 12.36 1.43
N PRO A 103 -2.50 13.23 0.48
CA PRO A 103 -2.60 14.67 0.68
C PRO A 103 -4.06 15.06 0.96
N ALA A 104 -4.28 15.88 1.98
CA ALA A 104 -5.60 16.41 2.28
C ALA A 104 -6.00 17.46 1.21
N PRO A 105 -7.28 17.49 0.77
CA PRO A 105 -7.77 18.59 -0.05
C PRO A 105 -7.89 19.84 0.83
N LEU A 106 -6.97 20.79 0.64
CA LEU A 106 -6.99 22.07 1.35
C LEU A 106 -7.84 23.09 0.58
N GLU A 107 -8.78 23.74 1.25
CA GLU A 107 -9.58 24.81 0.65
C GLU A 107 -8.75 26.09 0.40
N ASN A 108 -7.78 26.35 1.29
CA ASN A 108 -6.92 27.52 1.22
C ASN A 108 -5.47 27.15 1.60
N PRO A 109 -4.64 26.71 0.63
CA PRO A 109 -3.25 26.33 0.90
C PRO A 109 -2.39 27.57 1.22
N SER A 110 -1.54 27.44 2.24
CA SER A 110 -0.59 28.50 2.62
C SER A 110 0.59 28.57 1.64
N VAL A 111 1.15 29.77 1.44
CA VAL A 111 2.40 29.98 0.70
C VAL A 111 3.62 29.33 1.38
N TYR A 112 3.52 29.05 2.68
CA TYR A 112 4.52 28.33 3.45
C TYR A 112 4.30 26.82 3.46
N GLY A 113 3.21 26.34 2.87
CA GLY A 113 2.88 24.91 2.83
C GLY A 113 3.85 24.14 1.96
N ALA A 114 4.29 22.97 2.45
CA ALA A 114 5.15 22.06 1.70
C ALA A 114 4.43 20.72 1.49
N ARG A 115 4.51 20.18 0.27
CA ARG A 115 3.95 18.85 -0.02
C ARG A 115 4.88 17.77 0.52
N VAL A 116 4.53 17.23 1.68
CA VAL A 116 5.27 16.16 2.37
C VAL A 116 5.21 14.85 1.58
N LEU A 117 4.02 14.45 1.14
CA LEU A 117 3.82 13.21 0.41
C LEU A 117 3.88 13.45 -1.11
N ARG A 118 5.01 13.13 -1.72
CA ARG A 118 5.19 13.15 -3.19
C ARG A 118 4.94 11.75 -3.74
N ARG A 119 3.96 11.62 -4.62
CA ARG A 119 3.66 10.37 -5.34
C ARG A 119 3.87 10.60 -6.81
N GLU A 120 4.68 9.75 -7.43
CA GLU A 120 4.80 9.71 -8.89
C GLU A 120 3.43 9.35 -9.49
N PRO A 121 2.98 10.08 -10.53
CA PRO A 121 1.81 9.67 -11.29
C PRO A 121 2.08 8.31 -11.93
N LEU A 122 1.05 7.45 -12.03
CA LEU A 122 1.21 6.14 -12.65
C LEU A 122 1.48 6.26 -14.17
N GLY A 123 1.04 7.34 -14.81
CA GLY A 123 1.02 7.48 -16.26
C GLY A 123 -0.16 6.73 -16.87
N THR A 124 -0.37 6.90 -18.17
CA THR A 124 -1.60 6.45 -18.85
C THR A 124 -1.72 4.93 -18.87
N TYR A 125 -0.69 4.22 -19.35
CA TYR A 125 -0.71 2.76 -19.47
C TYR A 125 -0.84 2.04 -18.13
N ALA A 126 -0.08 2.47 -17.11
CA ALA A 126 -0.18 1.89 -15.77
C ALA A 126 -1.55 2.15 -15.13
N SER A 127 -2.16 3.30 -15.39
CA SER A 127 -3.51 3.58 -14.91
C SER A 127 -4.56 2.69 -15.59
N ILE A 128 -4.42 2.42 -16.89
CA ILE A 128 -5.28 1.49 -17.63
C ILE A 128 -5.12 0.05 -17.11
N VAL A 129 -3.88 -0.40 -16.87
CA VAL A 129 -3.62 -1.71 -16.27
C VAL A 129 -4.24 -1.77 -14.88
N ALA A 130 -3.98 -0.78 -14.01
CA ALA A 130 -4.58 -0.67 -12.68
C ALA A 130 -6.11 -0.77 -12.70
N LEU A 131 -6.76 -0.16 -13.69
CA LEU A 131 -8.21 -0.26 -13.90
C LEU A 131 -8.67 -1.69 -14.14
N HIS A 132 -7.97 -2.44 -14.99
CA HIS A 132 -8.30 -3.83 -15.27
C HIS A 132 -8.00 -4.72 -14.06
N LEU A 133 -6.86 -4.53 -13.40
CA LEU A 133 -6.52 -5.25 -12.17
C LEU A 133 -7.58 -5.03 -11.07
N ALA A 134 -8.09 -3.80 -10.92
CA ALA A 134 -9.18 -3.52 -9.98
C ALA A 134 -10.49 -4.25 -10.33
N LYS A 135 -10.79 -4.43 -11.63
CA LYS A 135 -11.96 -5.21 -12.05
C LYS A 135 -11.76 -6.69 -11.69
N ILE A 136 -10.61 -7.27 -12.02
CA ILE A 136 -10.27 -8.66 -11.72
C ILE A 136 -10.34 -8.89 -10.20
N ALA A 137 -9.70 -8.02 -9.41
CA ALA A 137 -9.65 -8.12 -7.96
C ALA A 137 -11.03 -8.01 -7.29
N ARG A 138 -11.98 -7.27 -7.88
CA ARG A 138 -13.36 -7.19 -7.37
C ARG A 138 -14.22 -8.40 -7.70
N THR A 139 -13.93 -9.08 -8.80
CA THR A 139 -14.69 -10.27 -9.25
C THR A 139 -14.12 -11.56 -8.70
N ALA A 140 -12.87 -11.55 -8.24
CA ALA A 140 -12.22 -12.71 -7.65
C ALA A 140 -12.88 -13.06 -6.31
N HIS A 141 -13.01 -14.36 -6.06
CA HIS A 141 -13.46 -14.90 -4.77
C HIS A 141 -12.28 -15.30 -3.87
N ASP A 142 -11.09 -15.42 -4.45
CA ASP A 142 -9.88 -15.82 -3.74
C ASP A 142 -9.25 -14.65 -2.99
N GLU A 143 -8.61 -14.96 -1.87
CA GLU A 143 -7.90 -13.99 -1.03
C GLU A 143 -6.67 -13.39 -1.73
N HIS A 144 -6.03 -14.16 -2.61
CA HIS A 144 -4.90 -13.72 -3.42
C HIS A 144 -5.20 -13.91 -4.91
N VAL A 145 -5.28 -12.79 -5.62
CA VAL A 145 -5.59 -12.78 -7.06
C VAL A 145 -4.28 -12.73 -7.83
N LEU A 146 -4.01 -13.77 -8.64
CA LEU A 146 -2.83 -13.85 -9.49
C LEU A 146 -3.12 -13.30 -10.89
N VAL A 147 -2.11 -12.69 -11.49
CA VAL A 147 -2.13 -12.24 -12.89
C VAL A 147 -0.75 -12.48 -13.51
N SER A 148 -0.72 -13.06 -14.69
CA SER A 148 0.53 -13.25 -15.43
C SER A 148 0.93 -11.97 -16.18
N ARG A 149 2.21 -11.81 -16.49
CA ARG A 149 2.68 -10.74 -17.37
C ARG A 149 1.96 -10.78 -18.71
N ASP A 150 1.75 -11.97 -19.26
CA ASP A 150 1.10 -12.14 -20.56
C ASP A 150 -0.38 -11.73 -20.52
N ASP A 151 -1.10 -12.00 -19.42
CA ASP A 151 -2.48 -11.53 -19.21
C ASP A 151 -2.56 -10.00 -19.25
N ILE A 152 -1.54 -9.31 -18.69
CA ILE A 152 -1.48 -7.84 -18.70
C ILE A 152 -1.22 -7.33 -20.13
N HIS A 153 -0.36 -7.98 -20.90
CA HIS A 153 -0.13 -7.63 -22.31
C HIS A 153 -1.37 -7.87 -23.17
N GLU A 154 -2.13 -8.92 -22.91
CA GLU A 154 -3.35 -9.26 -23.63
C GLU A 154 -4.44 -8.18 -23.50
N LEU A 155 -4.43 -7.38 -22.41
CA LEU A 155 -5.32 -6.22 -22.25
C LEU A 155 -5.22 -5.20 -23.38
N PHE A 156 -4.08 -5.16 -24.08
CA PHE A 156 -3.83 -4.21 -25.16
C PHE A 156 -3.81 -4.86 -26.56
N ALA A 157 -4.15 -6.14 -26.68
CA ALA A 157 -4.15 -6.86 -27.97
C ALA A 157 -5.06 -6.19 -29.03
N ASN A 158 -6.13 -5.51 -28.59
CA ASN A 158 -7.09 -4.83 -29.46
C ASN A 158 -6.78 -3.34 -29.69
N VAL A 159 -5.67 -2.81 -29.18
CA VAL A 159 -5.25 -1.45 -29.53
C VAL A 159 -4.84 -1.46 -31.00
N SER A 160 -5.33 -0.50 -31.79
CA SER A 160 -5.03 -0.43 -33.22
C SER A 160 -3.54 -0.15 -33.44
N HIS A 161 -2.89 -0.99 -34.25
CA HIS A 161 -1.49 -0.83 -34.65
C HIS A 161 -1.46 -0.50 -36.15
N ASP A 162 -0.86 0.62 -36.55
CA ASP A 162 -0.66 0.94 -37.97
C ASP A 162 0.62 0.26 -38.51
N ILE A 163 1.61 -0.07 -37.67
CA ILE A 163 2.91 -0.62 -38.07
C ILE A 163 3.49 -1.58 -36.99
N ASP A 164 4.24 -2.62 -37.39
CA ASP A 164 4.96 -3.54 -36.47
C ASP A 164 5.88 -2.84 -35.44
N ARG A 165 6.45 -1.67 -35.78
CA ARG A 165 7.24 -0.84 -34.85
C ARG A 165 6.39 -0.37 -33.66
N ASP A 166 5.10 -0.14 -33.87
CA ASP A 166 4.18 0.30 -32.83
C ASP A 166 3.89 -0.83 -31.84
N GLU A 167 3.93 -2.10 -32.27
CA GLU A 167 3.71 -3.25 -31.38
C GLU A 167 4.85 -3.42 -30.37
N ALA A 168 6.10 -3.34 -30.83
CA ALA A 168 7.26 -3.40 -29.94
C ALA A 168 7.28 -2.24 -28.95
N MET A 169 6.99 -1.01 -29.42
CA MET A 169 6.90 0.17 -28.55
C MET A 169 5.75 0.06 -27.54
N LEU A 170 4.61 -0.51 -27.94
CA LEU A 170 3.49 -0.76 -27.03
C LEU A 170 3.89 -1.76 -25.94
N ARG A 171 4.54 -2.86 -26.32
CA ARG A 171 5.04 -3.87 -25.37
C ARG A 171 5.98 -3.25 -24.34
N ASP A 172 6.91 -2.41 -24.77
CA ASP A 172 7.83 -1.71 -23.87
C ASP A 172 7.08 -0.77 -22.91
N ARG A 173 6.04 -0.06 -23.39
CA ARG A 173 5.19 0.79 -22.54
C ARG A 173 4.38 0.00 -21.52
N VAL A 174 3.89 -1.18 -21.89
CA VAL A 174 3.17 -2.08 -20.97
C VAL A 174 4.13 -2.65 -19.92
N ASP A 175 5.35 -3.01 -20.31
CA ASP A 175 6.37 -3.45 -19.35
C ASP A 175 6.77 -2.35 -18.37
N GLU A 176 6.90 -1.11 -18.85
CA GLU A 176 7.13 0.05 -17.97
C GLU A 176 5.94 0.28 -17.03
N ALA A 177 4.71 0.10 -17.51
CA ALA A 177 3.52 0.15 -16.67
C ALA A 177 3.54 -0.91 -15.56
N ILE A 178 3.95 -2.16 -15.86
CA ILE A 178 4.10 -3.24 -14.87
C ILE A 178 5.15 -2.86 -13.82
N LYS A 179 6.29 -2.30 -14.24
CA LYS A 179 7.35 -1.83 -13.32
C LYS A 179 6.84 -0.73 -12.40
N ARG A 180 6.14 0.27 -12.93
CA ARG A 180 5.54 1.36 -12.14
C ARG A 180 4.53 0.84 -11.12
N LEU A 181 3.67 -0.11 -11.51
CA LEU A 181 2.71 -0.73 -10.60
C LEU A 181 3.38 -1.59 -9.52
N SER A 182 4.48 -2.25 -9.85
CA SER A 182 5.30 -2.99 -8.89
C SER A 182 5.98 -2.05 -7.89
N LYS A 183 6.56 -0.93 -8.37
CA LYS A 183 7.13 0.13 -7.52
C LYS A 183 6.07 0.77 -6.62
N ALA A 184 4.83 0.87 -7.10
CA ALA A 184 3.68 1.34 -6.32
C ALA A 184 3.10 0.28 -5.37
N GLU A 185 3.71 -0.91 -5.27
CA GLU A 185 3.27 -2.05 -4.45
C GLU A 185 1.84 -2.54 -4.78
N VAL A 186 1.32 -2.22 -5.97
CA VAL A 186 0.03 -2.70 -6.50
C VAL A 186 0.17 -4.12 -7.05
N LEU A 187 1.30 -4.42 -7.67
CA LEU A 187 1.69 -5.76 -8.11
C LEU A 187 2.84 -6.25 -7.23
N GLN A 188 2.73 -7.48 -6.73
CA GLN A 188 3.77 -8.13 -5.95
C GLN A 188 4.25 -9.37 -6.69
N ARG A 189 5.56 -9.48 -6.92
CA ARG A 189 6.14 -10.67 -7.59
C ARG A 189 5.89 -11.92 -6.77
N THR A 190 5.40 -12.97 -7.41
CA THR A 190 5.24 -14.29 -6.79
C THR A 190 6.62 -14.96 -6.65
N ARG A 191 6.80 -15.79 -5.62
CA ARG A 191 8.08 -16.52 -5.41
C ARG A 191 8.27 -17.68 -6.38
N ASP A 192 7.16 -18.27 -6.81
CA ASP A 192 7.13 -19.51 -7.60
C ASP A 192 7.27 -19.26 -9.11
N ASP A 193 6.97 -18.05 -9.57
CA ASP A 193 7.08 -17.65 -10.98
C ASP A 193 7.41 -16.15 -11.10
N GLU A 194 8.48 -15.83 -11.83
CA GLU A 194 8.94 -14.45 -12.05
C GLU A 194 8.01 -13.66 -12.99
N HIS A 195 7.20 -14.36 -13.78
CA HIS A 195 6.23 -13.74 -14.69
C HIS A 195 4.82 -13.66 -14.11
N SER A 196 4.63 -14.08 -12.86
CA SER A 196 3.35 -13.97 -12.16
C SER A 196 3.41 -12.94 -11.04
N TYR A 197 2.30 -12.24 -10.87
CA TYR A 197 2.13 -11.21 -9.85
C TYR A 197 0.86 -11.47 -9.05
N THR A 198 0.96 -11.26 -7.74
CA THR A 198 -0.21 -11.11 -6.87
C THR A 198 -0.70 -9.67 -6.92
N ILE A 199 -1.99 -9.48 -7.16
CA ILE A 199 -2.66 -8.18 -7.16
C ILE A 199 -2.94 -7.79 -5.70
N SER A 200 -2.38 -6.66 -5.27
CA SER A 200 -2.62 -6.15 -3.93
C SER A 200 -4.05 -5.60 -3.77
N PRO A 201 -4.76 -5.90 -2.67
CA PRO A 201 -6.09 -5.36 -2.38
C PRO A 201 -6.15 -3.83 -2.33
N VAL A 202 -5.00 -3.16 -2.15
CA VAL A 202 -4.88 -1.69 -2.20
C VAL A 202 -5.45 -1.11 -3.50
N ILE A 203 -5.43 -1.88 -4.60
CA ILE A 203 -5.94 -1.42 -5.89
C ILE A 203 -7.41 -1.05 -5.81
N ASN A 204 -8.21 -1.76 -4.99
CA ASN A 204 -9.62 -1.47 -4.80
C ASN A 204 -9.83 -0.23 -3.94
N ALA A 205 -8.92 0.04 -2.99
CA ALA A 205 -8.95 1.23 -2.16
C ALA A 205 -8.58 2.50 -2.94
N LEU A 206 -7.64 2.40 -3.89
CA LEU A 206 -7.18 3.53 -4.70
C LEU A 206 -8.14 3.89 -5.84
N MET A 207 -8.94 2.94 -6.32
CA MET A 207 -9.79 3.10 -7.49
C MET A 207 -11.20 3.56 -7.10
N SER A 208 -11.35 4.87 -6.90
CA SER A 208 -12.67 5.49 -6.75
C SER A 208 -13.52 5.32 -8.02
N ALA A 209 -14.85 5.36 -7.87
CA ALA A 209 -15.77 5.25 -9.01
C ALA A 209 -15.50 6.31 -10.10
N GLN A 210 -15.18 7.53 -9.70
CA GLN A 210 -14.85 8.63 -10.63
C GLN A 210 -13.54 8.36 -11.39
N MET A 211 -12.53 7.81 -10.72
CA MET A 211 -11.27 7.43 -11.36
C MET A 211 -11.50 6.33 -12.40
N ILE A 212 -12.35 5.36 -12.08
CA ILE A 212 -12.70 4.26 -12.99
C ILE A 212 -13.33 4.79 -14.28
N GLU A 213 -14.32 5.68 -14.21
CA GLU A 213 -14.97 6.26 -15.39
C GLU A 213 -14.03 7.12 -16.25
N ALA A 214 -13.14 7.88 -15.62
CA ALA A 214 -12.14 8.68 -16.33
C ALA A 214 -11.15 7.78 -17.09
N LEU A 215 -10.64 6.74 -16.44
CA LEU A 215 -9.70 5.80 -17.03
C LEU A 215 -10.34 4.93 -18.11
N GLN A 216 -11.62 4.56 -17.97
CA GLN A 216 -12.36 3.85 -19.01
C GLN A 216 -12.43 4.69 -20.29
N ARG A 217 -12.77 5.98 -20.18
CA ARG A 217 -12.79 6.88 -21.33
C ARG A 217 -11.43 7.04 -21.99
N GLN A 218 -10.35 7.09 -21.21
CA GLN A 218 -8.98 7.14 -21.75
C GLN A 218 -8.62 5.86 -22.49
N TYR A 219 -8.96 4.69 -21.94
CA TYR A 219 -8.72 3.41 -22.60
C TYR A 219 -9.48 3.28 -23.93
N GLU A 220 -10.76 3.68 -23.97
CA GLU A 220 -11.51 3.65 -25.23
C GLU A 220 -10.97 4.64 -26.28
N GLN A 221 -10.38 5.76 -25.88
CA GLN A 221 -9.70 6.67 -26.80
C GLN A 221 -8.45 6.02 -27.41
N LEU A 222 -7.67 5.32 -26.57
CA LEU A 222 -6.49 4.58 -27.02
C LEU A 222 -6.87 3.48 -28.03
N GLN A 223 -7.95 2.74 -27.78
CA GLN A 223 -8.44 1.71 -28.71
C GLN A 223 -8.85 2.28 -30.08
N ARG A 224 -9.36 3.51 -30.13
CA ARG A 224 -9.79 4.17 -31.38
C ARG A 224 -8.63 4.82 -32.16
N GLY A 225 -7.37 4.57 -31.77
CA GLY A 225 -6.19 5.16 -32.41
C GLY A 225 -5.89 6.60 -31.96
N GLY A 226 -6.51 7.06 -30.86
CA GLY A 226 -6.09 8.31 -30.22
C GLY A 226 -4.71 8.15 -29.59
N ALA A 227 -3.80 9.09 -29.84
CA ALA A 227 -2.56 9.16 -29.09
C ALA A 227 -2.89 9.24 -27.60
N ALA A 228 -2.27 8.38 -26.78
CA ALA A 228 -2.26 8.62 -25.34
C ALA A 228 -1.73 10.04 -25.11
N PRO A 229 -2.35 10.84 -24.21
CA PRO A 229 -1.74 12.10 -23.83
C PRO A 229 -0.30 11.78 -23.41
N GLU A 230 0.66 12.46 -24.01
CA GLU A 230 2.06 12.33 -23.58
C GLU A 230 2.09 12.70 -22.11
N ASP A 231 2.35 11.70 -21.27
CA ASP A 231 2.55 11.92 -19.84
C ASP A 231 3.69 12.93 -19.74
N ALA A 232 3.41 14.13 -19.23
CA ALA A 232 4.41 15.15 -18.96
C ALA A 232 5.28 14.66 -17.78
N ASP A 233 6.13 13.68 -18.05
CA ASP A 233 7.12 13.14 -17.13
C ASP A 233 8.46 13.84 -17.42
N GLY A 234 8.94 14.66 -16.48
CA GLY A 234 10.36 15.02 -16.41
C GLY A 234 10.76 16.49 -16.60
N ALA A 235 9.95 17.47 -16.20
CA ALA A 235 10.48 18.81 -15.90
C ALA A 235 10.42 19.03 -14.39
N ASP A 236 11.49 18.62 -13.71
CA ASP A 236 11.82 19.15 -12.39
C ASP A 236 12.38 20.57 -12.59
N PRO A 237 11.72 21.65 -12.11
CA PRO A 237 12.29 22.98 -12.19
C PRO A 237 13.10 23.24 -10.92
N THR A 238 14.11 22.42 -10.63
CA THR A 238 15.12 22.72 -9.61
C THR A 238 16.43 21.99 -9.93
N ASP A 239 17.20 22.56 -10.84
CA ASP A 239 18.67 22.60 -10.79
C ASP A 239 19.09 23.65 -11.82
N GLU A 240 18.82 24.92 -11.52
CA GLU A 240 19.70 25.98 -12.02
C GLU A 240 21.01 25.79 -11.24
N GLU A 241 21.99 25.19 -11.91
CA GLU A 241 23.39 25.18 -11.49
C GLU A 241 23.76 26.61 -11.07
N ASP A 242 24.10 26.77 -9.79
CA ASP A 242 24.92 27.87 -9.32
C ASP A 242 26.21 27.85 -10.15
N GLY A 243 26.24 28.69 -11.18
CA GLY A 243 27.45 28.97 -11.93
C GLY A 243 28.47 29.58 -11.00
N GLU A 244 29.45 28.78 -10.60
CA GLU A 244 30.77 29.20 -10.16
C GLU A 244 31.29 30.27 -11.13
N THR A 245 31.24 31.53 -10.72
CA THR A 245 32.17 32.53 -11.23
C THR A 245 33.42 32.42 -10.36
N ASP A 246 34.36 31.61 -10.81
CA ASP A 246 35.79 31.85 -10.56
C ASP A 246 36.11 33.24 -11.12
N ASP A 247 36.35 34.20 -10.22
CA ASP A 247 36.94 35.48 -10.57
C ASP A 247 38.41 35.44 -10.11
N ASP A 248 39.29 35.63 -11.10
CA ASP A 248 40.74 35.56 -11.03
C ASP A 248 41.36 36.56 -10.02
N GLU A 249 42.46 36.16 -9.38
CA GLU A 249 43.53 37.06 -8.91
C GLU A 249 44.91 36.57 -9.37
#